data_AF-A0A2H0L2N0-F1
#
_entry.id   AF-A0A2H0L2N0-F1
#
_cell.length_a   1.000
_cell.length_b   1.000
_cell.length_c   1.000
_cell.angle_alpha   90.00
_cell.angle_beta   90.00
_cell.angle_gamma   90.00
#
_symmetry.space_group_name_H-M   'P 1'
#
loop_
_entity.id
_entity.type
_entity.pdbx_description
1 polymer ?
#
loop_
_entity_poly.entity_id
_entity_poly.type
_entity_poly.pdbx_seq_one_letter_code
_entity_poly.pdbx_strand_id
1 'polypeptide(L)'
;MDTSIFLAKVFGFGFVVLGLSMFFNIKRLKMVIDDIVKSPGLMYVTGFFTFVLGLIMVIAHNVWVGWPVVVTVLAWLTLLKGAMFVGLPNYQTKLIKAFRMDKWYTVGSIFVLALGAYLLYAVYYMV
;
A
#
# COMPACT_ATOMS: atom_id res chain seq x y z
N MET A 1 7.05 21.06 -0.34
CA MET A 1 7.76 20.13 0.57
C MET A 1 6.81 19.58 1.63
N ASP A 2 5.91 20.40 2.16
CA ASP A 2 4.99 20.02 3.24
C ASP A 2 4.11 18.80 2.92
N THR A 3 3.55 18.73 1.71
CA THR A 3 2.75 17.57 1.28
C THR A 3 3.59 16.28 1.20
N SER A 4 4.83 16.37 0.72
CA SER A 4 5.77 15.23 0.68
C SER A 4 6.02 14.68 2.07
N ILE A 5 6.29 15.56 3.04
CA ILE A 5 6.56 15.21 4.43
C ILE A 5 5.31 14.64 5.09
N PHE A 6 4.15 15.25 4.87
CA PHE A 6 2.87 14.77 5.39
C PHE A 6 2.56 13.35 4.89
N LEU A 7 2.59 13.12 3.58
CA LEU A 7 2.33 11.80 3.01
C LEU A 7 3.38 10.77 3.43
N ALA A 8 4.65 11.16 3.52
CA ALA A 8 5.72 10.29 4.01
C ALA A 8 5.50 9.87 5.48
N LYS A 9 4.99 10.76 6.35
CA LYS A 9 4.58 10.40 7.71
C LYS A 9 3.40 9.43 7.72
N VAL A 10 2.37 9.70 6.91
CA VAL A 10 1.19 8.83 6.80
C VAL A 10 1.59 7.42 6.35
N PHE A 11 2.35 7.32 5.25
CA PHE A 11 2.86 6.03 4.76
C PHE A 11 3.84 5.40 5.75
N GLY A 12 4.77 6.17 6.31
CA GLY A 12 5.78 5.70 7.25
C GLY A 12 5.17 5.02 8.47
N PHE A 13 4.33 5.74 9.22
CA PHE A 13 3.65 5.18 10.38
C PHE A 13 2.69 4.05 9.99
N GLY A 14 1.92 4.23 8.92
CA GLY A 14 0.98 3.21 8.44
C GLY A 14 1.68 1.90 8.09
N PHE A 15 2.81 1.96 7.38
CA PHE A 15 3.59 0.79 6.98
C PHE A 15 4.29 0.14 8.15
N VAL A 16 4.78 0.89 9.14
CA VAL A 16 5.33 0.29 10.36
C VAL A 16 4.24 -0.53 11.07
N VAL A 17 3.06 0.06 11.31
CA VAL A 17 1.97 -0.65 12.00
C VAL A 17 1.48 -1.85 11.20
N LEU A 18 1.24 -1.68 9.90
CA LEU A 18 0.79 -2.78 9.03
C LEU A 18 1.84 -3.88 8.93
N GLY A 19 3.11 -3.52 8.72
CA GLY A 19 4.21 -4.47 8.63
C GLY A 19 4.37 -5.29 9.91
N LEU A 20 4.28 -4.67 11.09
CA LEU A 20 4.32 -5.39 12.37
C LEU A 20 3.10 -6.31 12.52
N SER A 21 1.91 -5.80 12.22
CA SER A 21 0.68 -6.60 12.28
C SER A 21 0.74 -7.81 11.36
N MET A 22 1.23 -7.64 10.13
CA MET A 22 1.41 -8.71 9.16
C MET A 22 2.44 -9.72 9.66
N PHE A 23 3.58 -9.26 10.17
CA PHE A 23 4.67 -10.13 10.65
C PHE A 23 4.22 -11.04 11.79
N PHE A 24 3.53 -10.49 12.80
CA PHE A 24 3.06 -11.27 13.95
C PHE A 24 1.78 -12.06 13.70
N ASN A 25 0.95 -11.67 12.70
CA ASN A 25 -0.39 -12.23 12.51
C ASN A 25 -0.67 -12.69 11.07
N ILE A 26 0.31 -13.32 10.40
CA ILE A 26 0.18 -13.81 9.01
C ILE A 26 -1.08 -14.67 8.81
N LYS A 27 -1.40 -15.56 9.76
CA LYS A 27 -2.61 -16.41 9.69
C LYS A 27 -3.90 -15.59 9.65
N ARG A 28 -4.00 -14.56 10.49
CA ARG A 28 -5.15 -13.65 10.55
C ARG A 28 -5.28 -12.85 9.26
N LEU A 29 -4.16 -12.33 8.76
CA LEU A 29 -4.14 -11.58 7.50
C LEU A 29 -4.67 -12.40 6.33
N LYS A 30 -4.24 -13.66 6.21
CA LYS A 30 -4.72 -14.57 5.16
C LYS A 30 -6.22 -14.79 5.24
N MET A 31 -6.78 -14.99 6.44
CA MET A 31 -8.22 -15.14 6.63
C MET A 31 -8.97 -13.88 6.17
N VAL A 32 -8.52 -12.70 6.57
CA VAL A 32 -9.12 -11.43 6.16
C VAL A 32 -9.07 -11.25 4.63
N ILE A 33 -7.93 -11.56 4.00
CA ILE A 33 -7.79 -11.49 2.54
C ILE A 33 -8.74 -12.49 1.87
N ASP A 34 -8.85 -13.73 2.37
CA ASP A 34 -9.75 -14.73 1.82
C ASP A 34 -11.23 -14.29 1.93
N ASP A 35 -11.62 -13.62 3.01
CA ASP A 35 -12.98 -13.08 3.19
C ASP A 35 -13.27 -11.92 2.23
N ILE A 36 -12.30 -11.01 2.04
CA ILE A 36 -12.41 -9.94 1.02
C ILE A 36 -12.52 -10.54 -0.37
N VAL A 37 -11.73 -11.58 -0.67
CA VAL A 37 -11.72 -12.24 -2.00
C VAL A 37 -13.05 -12.90 -2.33
N LYS A 38 -13.76 -13.41 -1.33
CA LYS A 38 -15.07 -14.03 -1.51
C LYS A 38 -16.22 -13.02 -1.65
N SER A 39 -15.99 -11.74 -1.40
CA SER A 39 -17.01 -10.69 -1.46
C SER A 39 -16.72 -9.69 -2.58
N PRO A 40 -17.33 -9.86 -3.79
CA PRO A 40 -17.13 -8.95 -4.91
C PRO A 40 -17.49 -7.49 -4.58
N GLY A 41 -18.55 -7.28 -3.78
CA GLY A 41 -18.95 -5.95 -3.33
C GLY A 41 -17.89 -5.30 -2.45
N LEU A 42 -17.32 -6.02 -1.49
CA LEU A 42 -16.25 -5.50 -0.64
C LEU A 42 -14.97 -5.25 -1.44
N MET A 43 -14.67 -6.10 -2.42
CA MET A 43 -13.55 -5.92 -3.34
C MET A 43 -13.71 -4.65 -4.19
N TYR A 44 -14.91 -4.41 -4.73
CA TYR A 44 -15.21 -3.19 -5.47
C TYR A 44 -15.09 -1.94 -4.59
N VAL A 45 -15.67 -1.96 -3.38
CA VAL A 45 -15.62 -0.83 -2.45
C VAL A 45 -14.19 -0.53 -2.02
N THR A 46 -13.41 -1.54 -1.64
CA THR A 46 -11.99 -1.36 -1.30
C THR A 46 -11.17 -0.86 -2.49
N GLY A 47 -11.43 -1.35 -3.70
CA GLY A 47 -10.85 -0.85 -4.94
C GLY A 47 -11.17 0.62 -5.21
N PHE A 48 -12.43 1.00 -5.07
CA PHE A 48 -12.91 2.37 -5.25
C PHE A 48 -12.24 3.35 -4.29
N PHE A 49 -12.21 3.04 -2.99
CA PHE A 49 -11.51 3.88 -2.02
C PHE A 49 -10.00 3.93 -2.28
N THR A 50 -9.38 2.81 -2.65
CA THR A 50 -7.96 2.77 -3.03
C THR A 50 -7.69 3.69 -4.24
N PHE A 51 -8.58 3.68 -5.24
CA PHE A 51 -8.47 4.52 -6.43
C PHE A 51 -8.59 6.00 -6.06
N VAL A 52 -9.63 6.39 -5.32
CA VAL A 52 -9.86 7.78 -4.92
C VAL A 52 -8.70 8.31 -4.08
N LEU A 53 -8.22 7.54 -3.10
CA LEU A 53 -7.05 7.93 -2.31
C LEU A 53 -5.79 8.08 -3.17
N GLY A 54 -5.54 7.12 -4.07
CA GLY A 54 -4.43 7.22 -5.01
C GLY A 54 -4.50 8.47 -5.89
N LEU A 55 -5.70 8.80 -6.38
CA LEU A 55 -5.93 9.98 -7.22
C LEU A 55 -5.66 11.27 -6.46
N ILE A 56 -6.20 11.38 -5.23
CA ILE A 56 -5.94 12.52 -4.35
C ILE A 56 -4.44 12.67 -4.10
N MET A 57 -3.73 11.57 -3.80
CA MET A 57 -2.29 11.61 -3.52
C MET A 57 -1.47 12.03 -4.74
N VAL A 58 -1.78 11.50 -5.94
CA VAL A 58 -1.07 11.88 -7.17
C VAL A 58 -1.30 13.35 -7.54
N ILE A 59 -2.53 13.84 -7.38
CA ILE A 59 -2.86 15.25 -7.64
C ILE A 59 -2.18 16.17 -6.62
N ALA A 60 -2.19 15.78 -5.34
CA ALA A 60 -1.60 16.58 -4.27
C ALA A 60 -0.06 16.52 -4.23
N HIS A 61 0.54 15.44 -4.73
CA HIS A 61 1.97 15.16 -4.64
C HIS A 61 2.49 14.44 -5.88
N ASN A 62 3.32 15.12 -6.67
CA ASN A 62 3.95 14.56 -7.86
C ASN A 62 5.38 15.08 -8.06
N VAL A 63 6.26 14.75 -7.12
CA VAL A 63 7.67 15.22 -7.10
C VAL A 63 8.60 14.09 -7.49
N TRP A 64 9.38 14.30 -8.56
CA TRP A 64 10.27 13.29 -9.14
C TRP A 64 11.76 13.51 -8.85
N VAL A 65 12.08 14.36 -7.87
CA VAL A 65 13.46 14.70 -7.53
C VAL A 65 13.69 14.43 -6.04
N GLY A 66 14.81 13.76 -5.71
CA GLY A 66 15.24 13.47 -4.35
C GLY A 66 14.47 12.32 -3.68
N TRP A 67 14.53 12.26 -2.35
CA TRP A 67 13.83 11.24 -1.56
C TRP A 67 12.29 11.24 -1.70
N PRO A 68 11.58 12.37 -1.98
CA PRO A 68 10.13 12.36 -2.18
C PRO A 68 9.63 11.51 -3.36
N VAL A 69 10.53 11.08 -4.26
CA VAL A 69 10.23 10.15 -5.36
C VAL A 69 9.55 8.88 -4.84
N VAL A 70 9.97 8.37 -3.68
CA VAL A 70 9.38 7.17 -3.09
C VAL A 70 7.90 7.38 -2.76
N VAL A 71 7.53 8.55 -2.25
CA VAL A 71 6.13 8.93 -1.98
C VAL A 71 5.35 9.03 -3.29
N THR A 72 5.95 9.62 -4.33
CA THR A 72 5.33 9.74 -5.65
C THR A 72 5.05 8.37 -6.25
N VAL A 73 6.01 7.45 -6.19
CA VAL A 73 5.84 6.06 -6.65
C VAL A 73 4.72 5.37 -5.87
N LEU A 74 4.66 5.53 -4.55
CA LEU A 74 3.60 4.96 -3.72
C LEU A 74 2.21 5.51 -4.06
N ALA A 75 2.09 6.81 -4.33
CA ALA A 75 0.85 7.43 -4.76
C ALA A 75 0.36 6.82 -6.09
N TRP A 76 1.25 6.73 -7.08
CA TRP A 76 0.94 6.13 -8.39
C TRP A 76 0.61 4.64 -8.29
N LEU A 77 1.36 3.86 -7.50
CA LEU A 77 1.05 2.43 -7.28
C LEU A 77 -0.33 2.25 -6.63
N THR A 78 -0.70 3.13 -5.69
CA THR A 78 -2.02 3.11 -5.05
C THR A 78 -3.12 3.43 -6.07
N LEU A 79 -2.93 4.46 -6.89
CA LEU A 79 -3.86 4.84 -7.96
C LEU A 79 -4.08 3.69 -8.96
N LEU A 80 -2.99 3.14 -9.50
CA LEU A 80 -3.04 2.07 -10.50
C LEU A 80 -3.67 0.79 -9.92
N LYS A 81 -3.32 0.43 -8.68
CA LYS A 81 -3.94 -0.70 -7.98
C LYS A 81 -5.45 -0.49 -7.83
N GLY A 82 -5.87 0.70 -7.39
CA GLY A 82 -7.29 1.04 -7.26
C GLY A 82 -8.03 0.97 -8.59
N ALA A 83 -7.46 1.55 -9.65
CA ALA A 83 -8.04 1.52 -10.99
C ALA A 83 -8.21 0.09 -11.50
N MET A 84 -7.20 -0.77 -11.30
CA MET A 84 -7.27 -2.20 -11.60
C MET A 84 -8.33 -2.92 -10.77
N PHE A 85 -8.47 -2.57 -9.49
CA PHE A 85 -9.45 -3.16 -8.58
C PHE A 85 -10.90 -2.75 -8.88
N VAL A 86 -11.10 -1.62 -9.55
CA VAL A 86 -12.43 -1.18 -10.02
C VAL A 86 -12.71 -1.70 -11.43
N GLY A 87 -11.73 -1.59 -12.34
CA GLY A 87 -11.93 -1.86 -13.77
C GLY A 87 -11.77 -3.31 -14.22
N LEU A 88 -11.10 -4.17 -13.43
CA LEU A 88 -10.73 -5.54 -13.85
C LEU A 88 -11.13 -6.62 -12.82
N PRO A 89 -12.44 -6.92 -12.66
CA PRO A 89 -12.97 -7.79 -11.60
C PRO A 89 -12.33 -9.20 -11.57
N ASN A 90 -12.00 -9.76 -12.73
CA ASN A 90 -11.42 -11.12 -12.83
C ASN A 90 -9.89 -11.16 -12.67
N TYR A 91 -9.22 -10.01 -12.73
CA TYR A 91 -7.75 -9.95 -12.65
C TYR A 91 -7.26 -9.91 -11.20
N GLN A 92 -8.05 -9.28 -10.32
CA GLN A 92 -7.73 -9.08 -8.90
C GLN A 92 -7.56 -10.41 -8.16
N THR A 93 -8.50 -11.34 -8.37
CA THR A 93 -8.48 -12.66 -7.73
C THR A 93 -7.30 -13.52 -8.21
N LYS A 94 -6.91 -13.41 -9.49
CA LYS A 94 -5.71 -14.07 -10.03
C LYS A 94 -4.44 -13.52 -9.38
N LEU A 95 -4.33 -12.20 -9.28
CA LEU A 95 -3.17 -11.54 -8.68
C LEU A 95 -3.01 -11.94 -7.21
N ILE A 96 -4.10 -11.88 -6.43
CA ILE A 96 -4.09 -12.26 -5.01
C ILE A 96 -3.71 -13.74 -4.83
N LYS A 97 -4.21 -14.64 -5.69
CA LYS A 97 -3.86 -16.06 -5.64
C LYS A 97 -2.38 -16.32 -5.95
N ALA A 98 -1.77 -15.56 -6.88
CA ALA A 98 -0.36 -15.69 -7.23
C ALA A 98 0.59 -15.38 -6.05
N PHE A 99 0.16 -14.49 -5.14
CA PHE A 99 0.93 -14.10 -3.96
C PHE A 99 0.56 -14.86 -2.68
N ARG A 100 -0.17 -15.98 -2.77
CA ARG A 100 -0.73 -16.68 -1.60
C ARG A 100 0.28 -17.52 -0.78
N MET A 101 1.56 -17.57 -1.16
CA MET A 101 2.57 -18.33 -0.42
C MET A 101 2.99 -17.63 0.88
N ASP A 102 3.17 -18.38 1.97
CA ASP A 102 3.60 -17.88 3.29
C ASP A 102 4.86 -17.01 3.19
N LYS A 103 5.82 -17.44 2.36
CA LYS A 103 7.06 -16.71 2.09
C LYS A 103 6.80 -15.29 1.57
N TRP A 104 5.78 -15.09 0.72
CA TRP A 104 5.44 -13.76 0.20
C TRP A 104 4.87 -12.85 1.28
N TYR A 105 4.11 -13.38 2.23
CA TYR A 105 3.60 -12.60 3.36
C TYR A 105 4.73 -12.17 4.30
N THR A 106 5.67 -13.07 4.62
CA THR A 106 6.83 -12.73 5.46
C THR A 106 7.73 -11.72 4.77
N VAL A 107 8.13 -11.98 3.52
CA VAL A 107 8.97 -11.04 2.75
C VAL A 107 8.27 -9.70 2.57
N GLY A 108 6.98 -9.71 2.25
CA GLY A 108 6.17 -8.51 2.13
C GLY A 108 6.11 -7.71 3.44
N SER A 109 5.95 -8.38 4.59
CA SER A 109 5.91 -7.69 5.89
C SER A 109 7.24 -7.01 6.22
N ILE A 110 8.38 -7.68 5.97
CA ILE A 110 9.70 -7.10 6.18
C ILE A 110 9.94 -5.93 5.23
N PHE A 111 9.55 -6.07 3.97
CA PHE A 111 9.67 -5.00 2.99
C PHE A 111 8.84 -3.77 3.39
N VAL A 112 7.57 -3.96 3.78
CA VAL A 112 6.68 -2.88 4.23
C VAL A 112 7.25 -2.20 5.48
N LEU A 113 7.76 -2.97 6.45
CA LEU A 113 8.45 -2.42 7.63
C LEU A 113 9.65 -1.56 7.25
N ALA A 114 10.55 -2.09 6.41
CA ALA A 114 11.75 -1.39 5.98
C ALA A 114 11.40 -0.10 5.22
N LEU A 115 10.40 -0.15 4.35
CA LEU A 115 9.92 1.02 3.61
C LEU A 115 9.32 2.07 4.55
N GLY A 116 8.53 1.64 5.54
CA GLY A 116 7.99 2.53 6.57
C GLY A 116 9.08 3.22 7.38
N ALA A 117 10.08 2.45 7.84
CA ALA A 117 11.23 2.97 8.57
C ALA A 117 12.06 3.95 7.72
N TYR A 118 12.28 3.63 6.44
CA TYR A 118 12.97 4.52 5.50
C TYR A 118 12.24 5.85 5.33
N LEU A 119 10.92 5.84 5.14
CA LEU A 119 10.15 7.07 4.97
C LEU A 119 10.20 7.96 6.22
N LEU A 120 10.11 7.35 7.41
CA LEU A 120 10.26 8.10 8.66
C LEU A 120 11.68 8.65 8.81
N TYR A 121 12.70 7.87 8.49
CA TYR A 121 14.08 8.34 8.48
C TYR A 121 14.26 9.54 7.53
N ALA A 122 13.73 9.45 6.31
CA ALA A 122 13.80 10.54 5.34
C ALA A 122 13.14 11.83 5.86
N VAL A 123 11.97 11.70 6.51
CA VAL A 123 11.25 12.82 7.12
C VAL A 123 12.03 13.52 8.23
N TYR A 124 12.73 12.78 9.09
CA TYR A 124 13.40 13.36 10.26
C TYR A 124 14.88 13.73 10.04
N TYR A 125 15.53 13.15 9.03
CA TYR A 125 16.99 13.27 8.86
C TYR A 125 17.45 13.70 7.46
N MET A 126 16.58 13.69 6.44
CA MET A 126 16.94 14.11 5.07
C MET A 126 16.22 15.39 4.60
N VAL A 127 15.39 15.99 5.46
CA VAL A 127 14.66 17.24 5.22
C VAL A 127 15.53 18.42 5.63
#